data_AF-A0A194V9Z4-F1
#
_entry.id   AF-A0A194V9Z4-F1
#
_cell.length_a   1.000
_cell.length_b   1.000
_cell.length_c   1.000
_cell.angle_alpha   90.00
_cell.angle_beta   90.00
_cell.angle_gamma   90.00
#
_symmetry.space_group_name_H-M   'P 1'
#
loop_
_entity.id
_entity.type
_entity.pdbx_description
1 polymer ?
#
loop_
_entity_poly.entity_id
_entity_poly.type
_entity_poly.pdbx_seq_one_letter_code
_entity_poly.pdbx_strand_id
1 'polypeptide(L)'
;MRLSVASSLSLASALVAATPLVSEGSLQARDDVDALTTTGYDDMKYYVQYAASAYCNSNDAVGALVTCEDGCPSVMANGATVVGTLPNTTTLNLEGFVAVDTVREEIVVAFRGSSSLRNWIADLDFVKVSCDYTSGCKVHDGFKDAWDEVSSYCFEYVEKAYASYPDYTLVVTGHSLGAAVGTLAAVELRIAGYPCDLYTYGSPRVGNLAFAEFVTAQAGAEYRATHYDDPVPRLPPIWAFGYYHTSPEYWLASGPNTDISYTISEIEICPGYANTSCNAGTYGLDTTAHSYYFQYMGCDTDDDSTDIQVKEKRGGGEDGSPLWARDDVSNAELTQRLNNYTTEDIAYTKELGINGSE
;
A
#
# COMPACT_ATOMS: atom_id res chain seq x y z
N MET A 1 60.97 -0.56 -51.76
CA MET A 1 61.16 -0.95 -50.34
C MET A 1 60.69 0.19 -49.45
N ARG A 2 59.40 0.19 -49.07
CA ARG A 2 58.82 1.02 -48.01
C ARG A 2 57.68 0.20 -47.40
N LEU A 3 57.91 -0.36 -46.21
CA LEU A 3 56.87 -1.01 -45.40
C LEU A 3 56.05 0.09 -44.72
N SER A 4 54.72 0.00 -44.82
CA SER A 4 53.79 0.78 -44.01
C SER A 4 53.25 -0.14 -42.91
N VAL A 5 53.50 0.23 -41.66
CA VAL A 5 52.98 -0.42 -40.46
C VAL A 5 51.67 0.29 -40.12
N ALA A 6 50.55 -0.42 -40.22
CA ALA A 6 49.26 0.07 -39.74
C ALA A 6 49.08 -0.40 -38.29
N SER A 7 49.16 0.54 -37.36
CA SER A 7 48.95 0.34 -35.92
C SER A 7 47.46 0.20 -35.63
N SER A 8 47.05 -0.94 -35.09
CA SER A 8 45.72 -1.20 -34.55
C SER A 8 45.53 -0.44 -33.23
N LEU A 9 44.63 0.56 -33.20
CA LEU A 9 44.10 1.10 -31.94
C LEU A 9 42.92 0.25 -31.49
N SER A 10 43.11 -0.48 -30.40
CA SER A 10 42.06 -1.15 -29.64
C SER A 10 41.26 -0.09 -28.88
N LEU A 11 39.98 0.11 -29.22
CA LEU A 11 39.06 0.84 -28.33
C LEU A 11 38.76 -0.05 -27.13
N ALA A 12 39.32 0.30 -25.97
CA ALA A 12 38.88 -0.24 -24.69
C ALA A 12 37.56 0.44 -24.30
N SER A 13 36.45 -0.30 -24.39
CA SER A 13 35.18 0.11 -23.80
C SER A 13 35.31 0.10 -22.29
N ALA A 14 35.29 1.28 -21.66
CA ALA A 14 35.18 1.38 -20.22
C ALA A 14 33.75 0.98 -19.83
N LEU A 15 33.57 -0.19 -19.20
CA LEU A 15 32.37 -0.48 -18.42
C LEU A 15 32.38 0.47 -17.23
N VAL A 16 31.45 1.43 -17.23
CA VAL A 16 31.07 2.14 -16.01
C VAL A 16 30.30 1.13 -15.16
N ALA A 17 30.95 0.56 -14.16
CA ALA A 17 30.26 -0.15 -13.11
C ALA A 17 29.46 0.89 -12.32
N ALA A 18 28.14 0.80 -12.35
CA ALA A 18 27.28 1.55 -11.43
C ALA A 18 27.69 1.14 -10.02
N THR A 19 28.26 2.08 -9.27
CA THR A 19 28.39 1.94 -7.82
C THR A 19 26.99 1.84 -7.23
N PRO A 20 26.74 0.97 -6.23
CA PRO A 20 25.49 1.01 -5.51
C PRO A 20 25.33 2.40 -4.91
N LEU A 21 24.33 3.13 -5.42
CA LEU A 21 23.81 4.32 -4.76
C LEU A 21 23.11 3.80 -3.51
N VAL A 22 23.31 4.49 -2.38
CA VAL A 22 22.74 4.22 -1.06
C VAL A 22 23.53 3.19 -0.21
N SER A 23 23.93 3.67 0.98
CA SER A 23 24.57 2.85 2.01
C SER A 23 23.50 1.96 2.67
N GLU A 24 23.79 0.67 2.90
CA GLU A 24 22.92 -0.27 3.61
C GLU A 24 22.55 0.14 5.06
N GLY A 25 23.05 1.29 5.55
CA GLY A 25 22.85 1.77 6.91
C GLY A 25 21.61 2.63 7.18
N SER A 26 20.70 2.82 6.21
CA SER A 26 19.54 3.72 6.37
C SER A 26 18.17 3.02 6.46
N LEU A 27 18.12 1.70 6.26
CA LEU A 27 16.89 0.94 6.45
C LEU A 27 16.73 0.54 7.91
N GLN A 28 15.50 0.63 8.44
CA GLN A 28 15.20 -0.05 9.68
C GLN A 28 15.39 -1.56 9.47
N ALA A 29 16.26 -2.16 10.29
CA ALA A 29 16.31 -3.62 10.37
C ALA A 29 14.92 -4.10 10.75
N ARG A 30 14.43 -5.18 10.13
CA ARG A 30 13.17 -5.80 10.55
C ARG A 30 13.31 -6.15 12.03
N ASP A 31 12.64 -5.38 12.88
CA ASP A 31 12.60 -5.62 14.33
C ASP A 31 12.05 -7.03 14.59
N ASP A 32 12.39 -7.56 15.75
CA ASP A 32 11.94 -8.86 16.23
C ASP A 32 10.42 -8.97 16.01
N VAL A 33 9.99 -9.93 15.19
CA VAL A 33 8.58 -10.11 14.73
C VAL A 33 7.60 -10.33 15.89
N ASP A 34 8.12 -10.49 17.11
CA ASP A 34 7.41 -10.73 18.34
C ASP A 34 7.12 -9.45 19.16
N ALA A 35 7.63 -8.27 18.77
CA ALA A 35 7.42 -7.03 19.51
C ALA A 35 7.37 -5.76 18.63
N LEU A 36 6.46 -4.84 18.96
CA LEU A 36 6.37 -3.51 18.37
C LEU A 36 7.26 -2.54 19.17
N THR A 37 8.30 -2.02 18.53
CA THR A 37 9.19 -1.03 19.14
C THR A 37 8.53 0.34 19.23
N THR A 38 9.02 1.19 20.13
CA THR A 38 8.55 2.59 20.22
C THR A 38 8.77 3.34 18.91
N THR A 39 9.91 3.13 18.25
CA THR A 39 10.20 3.71 16.94
C THR A 39 9.20 3.25 15.89
N GLY A 40 8.97 1.94 15.75
CA GLY A 40 7.99 1.42 14.80
C GLY A 40 6.57 1.95 15.06
N TYR A 41 6.16 2.06 16.33
CA TYR A 41 4.87 2.64 16.70
C TYR A 41 4.77 4.13 16.34
N ASP A 42 5.78 4.93 16.66
CA ASP A 42 5.81 6.36 16.36
C ASP A 42 5.83 6.59 14.84
N ASP A 43 6.55 5.76 14.10
CA ASP A 43 6.62 5.79 12.64
C ASP A 43 5.29 5.39 12.01
N MET A 44 4.61 4.36 12.51
CA MET A 44 3.26 4.02 12.07
C MET A 44 2.27 5.20 12.27
N LYS A 45 2.40 5.97 13.35
CA LYS A 45 1.55 7.17 13.58
C LYS A 45 1.98 8.38 12.77
N TYR A 46 3.22 8.40 12.31
CA TYR A 46 3.73 9.46 11.46
C TYR A 46 3.37 9.21 9.99
N TYR A 47 3.65 8.03 9.44
CA TYR A 47 3.39 7.74 8.02
C TYR A 47 1.92 7.58 7.66
N VAL A 48 1.05 7.30 8.64
CA VAL A 48 -0.40 7.34 8.40
C VAL A 48 -0.89 8.74 8.02
N GLN A 49 -0.16 9.79 8.43
CA GLN A 49 -0.44 11.17 8.02
C GLN A 49 -0.10 11.42 6.56
N TYR A 50 0.94 10.77 6.01
CA TYR A 50 1.20 10.78 4.58
C TYR A 50 0.16 9.97 3.80
N ALA A 51 -0.26 8.82 4.32
CA ALA A 51 -1.32 8.03 3.71
C ALA A 51 -2.66 8.80 3.67
N ALA A 52 -2.98 9.56 4.73
CA ALA A 52 -4.16 10.43 4.77
C ALA A 52 -4.02 11.65 3.84
N SER A 53 -2.84 12.29 3.79
CA SER A 53 -2.61 13.47 2.94
C SER A 53 -2.66 13.16 1.43
N ALA A 54 -2.46 11.89 1.03
CA ALA A 54 -2.65 11.46 -0.35
C ALA A 54 -4.07 11.75 -0.90
N TYR A 55 -5.07 11.92 -0.02
CA TYR A 55 -6.43 12.28 -0.41
C TYR A 55 -6.61 13.75 -0.82
N CYS A 56 -5.67 14.64 -0.51
CA CYS A 56 -5.74 16.07 -0.86
C CYS A 56 -4.56 16.59 -1.67
N ASN A 57 -3.38 15.97 -1.57
CA ASN A 57 -2.17 16.52 -2.19
C ASN A 57 -1.80 15.88 -3.53
N SER A 58 -2.59 14.92 -4.03
CA SER A 58 -2.27 14.20 -5.27
C SER A 58 -2.46 15.02 -6.56
N ASN A 59 -2.88 16.28 -6.46
CA ASN A 59 -2.98 17.21 -7.58
C ASN A 59 -2.19 18.51 -7.34
N ASP A 60 -1.37 18.55 -6.29
CA ASP A 60 -0.60 19.73 -5.94
C ASP A 60 0.57 19.98 -6.90
N ALA A 61 0.96 21.24 -7.00
CA ALA A 61 2.10 21.64 -7.82
C ALA A 61 3.43 21.20 -7.18
N VAL A 62 4.43 20.92 -8.01
CA VAL A 62 5.81 20.70 -7.56
C VAL A 62 6.28 21.88 -6.68
N GLY A 63 6.84 21.56 -5.52
CA GLY A 63 7.30 22.51 -4.51
C GLY A 63 6.21 23.03 -3.58
N ALA A 64 4.95 22.64 -3.76
CA ALA A 64 3.90 22.91 -2.80
C ALA A 64 4.18 22.19 -1.47
N LEU A 65 3.74 22.79 -0.36
CA LEU A 65 3.77 22.14 0.94
C LEU A 65 2.70 21.05 0.97
N VAL A 66 3.01 19.92 1.60
CA VAL A 66 2.00 18.91 1.94
C VAL A 66 1.15 19.46 3.08
N THR A 67 -0.15 19.58 2.83
CA THR A 67 -1.10 20.19 3.77
C THR A 67 -2.38 19.37 3.86
N CYS A 68 -2.90 19.25 5.08
CA CYS A 68 -4.21 18.70 5.39
C CYS A 68 -4.94 19.67 6.34
N GLU A 69 -6.25 19.51 6.51
CA GLU A 69 -6.95 20.24 7.56
C GLU A 69 -6.58 19.69 8.94
N ASP A 70 -6.94 18.44 9.23
CA ASP A 70 -6.64 17.79 10.52
C ASP A 70 -5.80 16.51 10.38
N GLY A 71 -5.67 15.93 9.17
CA GLY A 71 -5.11 14.58 8.96
C GLY A 71 -3.59 14.46 8.90
N CYS A 72 -2.83 15.56 8.94
CA CYS A 72 -1.36 15.50 8.85
C CYS A 72 -0.57 16.60 9.59
N PRO A 73 -0.85 16.89 10.88
CA PRO A 73 -0.21 17.99 11.61
C PRO A 73 1.32 17.87 11.72
N SER A 74 1.86 16.65 11.83
CA SER A 74 3.32 16.43 11.94
C SER A 74 4.02 16.61 10.60
N VAL A 75 3.40 16.16 9.51
CA VAL A 75 3.92 16.37 8.14
C VAL A 75 3.95 17.86 7.80
N MET A 76 2.87 18.58 8.14
CA MET A 76 2.81 20.04 7.99
C MET A 76 3.84 20.77 8.85
N ALA A 77 4.04 20.33 10.09
CA ALA A 77 5.03 20.92 10.99
C ALA A 77 6.45 20.79 10.46
N ASN A 78 6.76 19.70 9.75
CA ASN A 78 8.05 19.50 9.09
C ASN A 78 8.20 20.31 7.80
N GLY A 79 7.08 20.80 7.23
CA GLY A 79 7.09 21.55 5.99
C GLY A 79 7.47 20.69 4.78
N ALA A 80 7.03 19.42 4.76
CA ALA A 80 7.29 18.52 3.65
C ALA A 80 6.80 19.12 2.32
N THR A 81 7.54 18.88 1.23
CA THR A 81 7.24 19.48 -0.08
C THR A 81 7.07 18.43 -1.17
N VAL A 82 6.11 18.66 -2.07
CA VAL A 82 5.80 17.76 -3.19
C VAL A 82 6.89 17.85 -4.26
N VAL A 83 7.48 16.71 -4.63
CA VAL A 83 8.43 16.57 -5.74
C VAL A 83 7.71 16.38 -7.08
N GLY A 84 6.56 15.68 -7.03
CA GLY A 84 5.67 15.42 -8.16
C GLY A 84 4.45 14.62 -7.74
N THR A 85 3.40 14.66 -8.56
CA THR A 85 2.16 13.92 -8.35
C THR A 85 2.00 12.82 -9.40
N LEU A 86 1.41 11.70 -8.97
CA LEU A 86 1.13 10.55 -9.83
C LEU A 86 -0.22 10.79 -10.52
N PRO A 87 -0.31 10.63 -11.84
CA PRO A 87 -1.55 10.87 -12.57
C PRO A 87 -2.65 9.91 -12.11
N ASN A 88 -3.89 10.37 -12.14
CA ASN A 88 -5.05 9.55 -11.83
C ASN A 88 -5.12 8.36 -12.81
N THR A 89 -5.07 7.13 -12.29
CA THR A 89 -5.15 5.92 -13.12
C THR A 89 -6.55 5.71 -13.65
N THR A 90 -6.66 5.30 -14.91
CA THR A 90 -7.96 4.98 -15.52
C THR A 90 -8.58 3.70 -14.96
N THR A 91 -7.76 2.76 -14.46
CA THR A 91 -8.24 1.46 -13.99
C THR A 91 -8.87 1.52 -12.60
N LEU A 92 -8.22 2.19 -11.64
CA LEU A 92 -8.66 2.19 -10.22
C LEU A 92 -8.89 3.59 -9.63
N ASN A 93 -8.77 4.67 -10.42
CA ASN A 93 -8.74 6.05 -9.93
C ASN A 93 -7.73 6.24 -8.77
N LEU A 94 -6.63 5.49 -8.80
CA LEU A 94 -5.50 5.65 -7.91
C LEU A 94 -4.86 7.01 -8.18
N GLU A 95 -4.49 7.69 -7.11
CA GLU A 95 -3.72 8.92 -7.13
C GLU A 95 -2.61 8.81 -6.09
N GLY A 96 -1.60 9.66 -6.18
CA GLY A 96 -0.54 9.71 -5.19
C GLY A 96 0.43 10.85 -5.44
N PHE A 97 1.44 10.95 -4.60
CA PHE A 97 2.51 11.92 -4.77
C PHE A 97 3.83 11.40 -4.20
N VAL A 98 4.92 12.04 -4.62
CA VAL A 98 6.25 11.91 -4.02
C VAL A 98 6.58 13.22 -3.33
N ALA A 99 7.01 13.17 -2.07
CA ALA A 99 7.41 14.33 -1.28
C ALA A 99 8.79 14.14 -0.66
N VAL A 100 9.38 15.26 -0.24
CA VAL A 100 10.61 15.30 0.56
C VAL A 100 10.31 15.97 1.89
N ASP A 101 10.75 15.33 2.96
CA ASP A 101 10.78 15.87 4.31
C ASP A 101 12.24 16.08 4.73
N THR A 102 12.65 17.35 4.83
CA THR A 102 14.03 17.70 5.18
C THR A 102 14.30 17.67 6.69
N VAL A 103 13.26 17.52 7.53
CA VAL A 103 13.41 17.40 8.99
C VAL A 103 13.72 15.96 9.36
N ARG A 104 13.06 15.00 8.72
CA ARG A 104 13.32 13.56 8.90
C ARG A 104 14.35 12.99 7.91
N GLU A 105 14.80 13.79 6.95
CA GLU A 105 15.76 13.40 5.92
C GLU A 105 15.27 12.19 5.10
N GLU A 106 14.04 12.29 4.61
CA GLU A 106 13.34 11.21 3.92
C GLU A 106 12.62 11.67 2.65
N ILE A 107 12.46 10.74 1.72
CA ILE A 107 11.63 10.81 0.52
C ILE A 107 10.44 9.88 0.76
N VAL A 108 9.22 10.39 0.57
CA VAL A 108 7.99 9.61 0.83
C VAL A 108 7.17 9.50 -0.45
N VAL A 109 6.81 8.27 -0.81
CA VAL A 109 5.83 7.96 -1.86
C VAL A 109 4.52 7.59 -1.19
N ALA A 110 3.49 8.41 -1.37
CA ALA A 110 2.19 8.22 -0.73
C ALA A 110 1.11 7.94 -1.77
N PHE A 111 0.34 6.87 -1.57
CA PHE A 111 -0.74 6.44 -2.44
C PHE A 111 -2.11 6.57 -1.76
N ARG A 112 -3.04 7.19 -2.48
CA ARG A 112 -4.43 7.38 -2.07
C ARG A 112 -5.25 6.10 -2.29
N GLY A 113 -6.21 5.84 -1.41
CA GLY A 113 -7.24 4.81 -1.63
C GLY A 113 -8.40 5.25 -2.52
N SER A 114 -9.33 4.33 -2.77
CA SER A 114 -10.53 4.57 -3.59
C SER A 114 -11.45 5.62 -2.95
N SER A 115 -12.05 6.50 -3.77
CA SER A 115 -13.06 7.48 -3.30
C SER A 115 -14.42 6.87 -2.99
N SER A 116 -14.63 5.58 -3.31
CA SER A 116 -15.87 4.85 -3.05
C SER A 116 -15.55 3.42 -2.63
N LEU A 117 -15.22 3.26 -1.35
CA LEU A 117 -14.77 1.99 -0.80
C LEU A 117 -15.82 0.88 -0.96
N ARG A 118 -17.07 1.16 -0.60
CA ARG A 118 -18.15 0.18 -0.63
C ARG A 118 -18.39 -0.36 -2.04
N ASN A 119 -18.30 0.50 -3.05
CA ASN A 119 -18.42 0.08 -4.45
C ASN A 119 -17.20 -0.73 -4.89
N TRP A 120 -16.00 -0.30 -4.48
CA TRP A 120 -14.80 -1.10 -4.70
C TRP A 120 -14.93 -2.53 -4.13
N ILE A 121 -15.46 -2.70 -2.90
CA ILE A 121 -15.69 -4.04 -2.31
C ILE A 121 -16.74 -4.84 -3.11
N ALA A 122 -17.81 -4.19 -3.57
CA ALA A 122 -18.87 -4.85 -4.33
C ALA A 122 -18.39 -5.34 -5.71
N ASP A 123 -17.53 -4.55 -6.36
CA ASP A 123 -17.06 -4.75 -7.72
C ASP A 123 -15.71 -5.50 -7.80
N LEU A 124 -15.09 -5.80 -6.65
CA LEU A 124 -13.76 -6.40 -6.61
C LEU A 124 -13.73 -7.76 -7.33
N ASP A 125 -12.97 -7.81 -8.41
CA ASP A 125 -12.58 -9.06 -9.07
C ASP A 125 -11.32 -9.62 -8.40
N PHE A 126 -11.21 -10.95 -8.33
CA PHE A 126 -10.13 -11.66 -7.66
C PHE A 126 -9.18 -12.35 -8.65
N VAL A 127 -9.11 -11.81 -9.87
CA VAL A 127 -8.20 -12.27 -10.92
C VAL A 127 -6.75 -11.94 -10.53
N LYS A 128 -5.90 -12.94 -10.69
CA LYS A 128 -4.44 -12.82 -10.54
C LYS A 128 -3.75 -12.96 -11.88
N VAL A 129 -2.74 -12.14 -12.09
CA VAL A 129 -1.78 -12.23 -13.19
C VAL A 129 -0.40 -12.58 -12.69
N SER A 130 0.41 -13.16 -13.57
CA SER A 130 1.79 -13.52 -13.24
C SER A 130 2.64 -12.26 -13.04
N CYS A 131 3.56 -12.32 -12.09
CA CYS A 131 4.64 -11.34 -11.89
C CYS A 131 5.99 -12.05 -11.97
N ASP A 132 7.02 -11.30 -12.33
CA ASP A 132 8.37 -11.84 -12.52
C ASP A 132 9.32 -11.54 -11.35
N TYR A 133 8.77 -11.29 -10.15
CA TYR A 133 9.55 -11.01 -8.94
C TYR A 133 10.16 -12.27 -8.32
N THR A 134 9.42 -13.38 -8.35
CA THR A 134 9.87 -14.70 -7.87
C THR A 134 9.16 -15.83 -8.60
N SER A 135 9.65 -17.06 -8.46
CA SER A 135 9.05 -18.23 -9.10
C SER A 135 7.61 -18.45 -8.63
N GLY A 136 6.67 -18.53 -9.58
CA GLY A 136 5.25 -18.74 -9.29
C GLY A 136 4.54 -17.50 -8.72
N CYS A 137 5.19 -16.33 -8.74
CA CYS A 137 4.62 -15.07 -8.30
C CYS A 137 3.35 -14.73 -9.10
N LYS A 138 2.29 -14.39 -8.37
CA LYS A 138 1.08 -13.81 -8.94
C LYS A 138 0.55 -12.69 -8.07
N VAL A 139 0.10 -11.62 -8.70
CA VAL A 139 -0.50 -10.43 -8.05
C VAL A 139 -1.88 -10.18 -8.63
N HIS A 140 -2.70 -9.44 -7.89
CA HIS A 140 -4.00 -8.98 -8.37
C HIS A 140 -3.86 -8.16 -9.66
N ASP A 141 -4.70 -8.46 -10.65
CA ASP A 141 -4.68 -7.84 -11.98
C ASP A 141 -4.86 -6.32 -11.90
N GLY A 142 -5.98 -5.86 -11.33
CA GLY A 142 -6.25 -4.43 -11.16
C GLY A 142 -5.16 -3.65 -10.40
N PHE A 143 -4.61 -4.18 -9.29
CA PHE A 143 -3.52 -3.50 -8.59
C PHE A 143 -2.25 -3.40 -9.45
N LYS A 144 -1.95 -4.45 -10.22
CA LYS A 144 -0.82 -4.44 -11.15
C LYS A 144 -1.04 -3.41 -12.26
N ASP A 145 -2.22 -3.40 -12.88
CA ASP A 145 -2.53 -2.43 -13.94
C ASP A 145 -2.42 -0.98 -13.44
N ALA A 146 -2.98 -0.69 -12.26
CA ALA A 146 -2.87 0.64 -11.68
C ALA A 146 -1.43 1.03 -11.33
N TRP A 147 -0.62 0.09 -10.85
CA TRP A 147 0.81 0.34 -10.65
C TRP A 147 1.54 0.58 -11.98
N ASP A 148 1.32 -0.26 -13.00
CA ASP A 148 1.96 -0.16 -14.30
C ASP A 148 1.66 1.20 -14.96
N GLU A 149 0.46 1.76 -14.79
CA GLU A 149 0.07 3.10 -15.26
C GLU A 149 0.91 4.24 -14.64
N VAL A 150 1.29 4.14 -13.36
CA VAL A 150 1.97 5.23 -12.63
C VAL A 150 3.45 4.98 -12.33
N SER A 151 3.93 3.75 -12.53
CA SER A 151 5.28 3.30 -12.17
C SER A 151 6.36 4.23 -12.71
N SER A 152 6.30 4.58 -14.00
CA SER A 152 7.29 5.47 -14.64
C SER A 152 7.37 6.86 -14.00
N TYR A 153 6.23 7.43 -13.59
CA TYR A 153 6.19 8.73 -12.89
C TYR A 153 6.75 8.61 -11.46
N CYS A 154 6.43 7.51 -10.77
CA CYS A 154 6.97 7.23 -9.44
C CYS A 154 8.51 7.16 -9.50
N PHE A 155 9.07 6.36 -10.41
CA PHE A 155 10.51 6.26 -10.61
C PHE A 155 11.13 7.61 -10.98
N GLU A 156 10.55 8.36 -11.91
CA GLU A 156 11.03 9.69 -12.29
C GLU A 156 11.16 10.63 -11.07
N TYR A 157 10.13 10.70 -10.23
CA TYR A 157 10.12 11.61 -9.09
C TYR A 157 11.01 11.13 -7.93
N VAL A 158 11.10 9.82 -7.70
CA VAL A 158 12.05 9.25 -6.73
C VAL A 158 13.48 9.52 -7.16
N GLU A 159 13.82 9.30 -8.44
CA GLU A 159 15.14 9.61 -9.01
C GLU A 159 15.48 11.10 -8.89
N LYS A 160 14.52 11.97 -9.22
CA LYS A 160 14.66 13.42 -9.09
C LYS A 160 14.90 13.85 -7.63
N ALA A 161 14.20 13.22 -6.68
CA ALA A 161 14.40 13.48 -5.26
C ALA A 161 15.82 13.04 -4.83
N TYR A 162 16.24 11.83 -5.16
CA TYR A 162 17.58 11.32 -4.86
C TYR A 162 18.71 12.11 -5.52
N ALA A 163 18.49 12.70 -6.69
CA ALA A 163 19.47 13.59 -7.31
C ALA A 163 19.76 14.84 -6.45
N SER A 164 18.79 15.27 -5.64
CA SER A 164 18.94 16.40 -4.72
C SER A 164 19.32 15.97 -3.30
N TYR A 165 18.85 14.79 -2.89
CA TYR A 165 18.95 14.25 -1.53
C TYR A 165 19.45 12.80 -1.55
N PRO A 166 20.70 12.53 -1.93
CA PRO A 166 21.21 11.17 -2.16
C PRO A 166 21.28 10.30 -0.91
N ASP A 167 21.33 10.92 0.26
CA ASP A 167 21.48 10.24 1.56
C ASP A 167 20.15 10.06 2.31
N TYR A 168 19.03 10.52 1.74
CA TYR A 168 17.72 10.43 2.39
C TYR A 168 17.15 9.01 2.30
N THR A 169 16.41 8.61 3.34
CA THR A 169 15.68 7.34 3.34
C THR A 169 14.50 7.40 2.36
N LEU A 170 14.05 6.24 1.87
CA LEU A 170 12.83 6.14 1.07
C LEU A 170 11.76 5.38 1.85
N VAL A 171 10.57 5.95 1.88
CA VAL A 171 9.40 5.35 2.51
C VAL A 171 8.27 5.28 1.50
N VAL A 172 7.60 4.14 1.44
CA VAL A 172 6.37 3.96 0.69
C VAL A 172 5.23 3.78 1.66
N THR A 173 4.14 4.51 1.44
CA THR A 173 2.94 4.39 2.26
C THR A 173 1.65 4.50 1.46
N GLY A 174 0.58 3.96 2.03
CA GLY A 174 -0.74 4.09 1.44
C GLY A 174 -1.82 3.52 2.34
N HIS A 175 -3.05 3.89 2.00
CA HIS A 175 -4.25 3.43 2.66
C HIS A 175 -5.16 2.70 1.69
N SER A 176 -5.88 1.67 2.14
CA SER A 176 -6.88 0.97 1.33
C SER A 176 -6.28 0.42 0.03
N LEU A 177 -6.93 0.68 -1.10
CA LEU A 177 -6.38 0.42 -2.44
C LEU A 177 -4.96 0.99 -2.67
N GLY A 178 -4.69 2.20 -2.15
CA GLY A 178 -3.38 2.83 -2.26
C GLY A 178 -2.30 2.05 -1.52
N ALA A 179 -2.66 1.37 -0.42
CA ALA A 179 -1.74 0.49 0.28
C ALA A 179 -1.34 -0.73 -0.58
N ALA A 180 -2.29 -1.30 -1.32
CA ALA A 180 -2.02 -2.43 -2.21
C ALA A 180 -1.05 -2.07 -3.34
N VAL A 181 -1.27 -0.91 -3.97
CA VAL A 181 -0.37 -0.40 -5.02
C VAL A 181 0.98 0.05 -4.43
N GLY A 182 0.98 0.64 -3.24
CA GLY A 182 2.19 0.96 -2.49
C GLY A 182 3.07 -0.27 -2.21
N THR A 183 2.46 -1.43 -1.92
CA THR A 183 3.21 -2.68 -1.77
C THR A 183 3.90 -3.09 -3.08
N LEU A 184 3.23 -2.98 -4.23
CA LEU A 184 3.85 -3.25 -5.54
C LEU A 184 4.97 -2.25 -5.85
N ALA A 185 4.74 -0.97 -5.56
CA ALA A 185 5.72 0.09 -5.74
C ALA A 185 6.99 -0.18 -4.92
N ALA A 186 6.84 -0.52 -3.63
CA ALA A 186 7.96 -0.84 -2.76
C ALA A 186 8.77 -2.04 -3.27
N VAL A 187 8.10 -3.08 -3.77
CA VAL A 187 8.76 -4.25 -4.37
C VAL A 187 9.64 -3.85 -5.54
N GLU A 188 9.09 -3.09 -6.50
CA GLU A 188 9.84 -2.68 -7.69
C GLU A 188 10.94 -1.67 -7.40
N LEU A 189 10.71 -0.72 -6.50
CA LEU A 189 11.73 0.23 -6.04
C LEU A 189 12.93 -0.51 -5.40
N ARG A 190 12.66 -1.47 -4.50
CA ARG A 190 13.69 -2.31 -3.88
C ARG A 190 14.46 -3.13 -4.93
N ILE A 191 13.78 -3.72 -5.91
CA ILE A 191 14.42 -4.47 -7.02
C ILE A 191 15.31 -3.56 -7.86
N ALA A 192 14.88 -2.32 -8.10
CA ALA A 192 15.62 -1.31 -8.85
C ALA A 192 16.81 -0.72 -8.09
N GLY A 193 17.01 -1.10 -6.82
CA GLY A 193 18.12 -0.63 -6.00
C GLY A 193 17.82 0.65 -5.21
N TYR A 194 16.55 0.97 -4.98
CA TYR A 194 16.10 1.98 -4.03
C TYR A 194 15.56 1.28 -2.78
N PRO A 195 16.39 1.07 -1.75
CA PRO A 195 15.95 0.42 -0.52
C PRO A 195 14.89 1.30 0.14
N CYS A 196 13.74 0.74 0.51
CA CYS A 196 12.67 1.49 1.14
C CYS A 196 11.93 0.73 2.25
N ASP A 197 11.40 1.47 3.20
CA ASP A 197 10.46 0.96 4.20
C ASP A 197 9.02 1.07 3.69
N LEU A 198 8.12 0.20 4.18
CA LEU A 198 6.73 0.11 3.73
C LEU A 198 5.77 0.21 4.91
N TYR A 199 4.86 1.19 4.87
CA TYR A 199 3.83 1.42 5.88
C TYR A 199 2.45 1.41 5.24
N THR A 200 1.63 0.41 5.56
CA THR A 200 0.33 0.20 4.93
C THR A 200 -0.79 0.16 5.95
N TYR A 201 -1.92 0.76 5.61
CA TYR A 201 -3.09 0.86 6.49
C TYR A 201 -4.32 0.35 5.76
N GLY A 202 -5.04 -0.61 6.33
CA GLY A 202 -6.24 -1.17 5.70
C GLY A 202 -5.96 -1.82 4.34
N SER A 203 -4.77 -2.36 4.13
CA SER A 203 -4.37 -2.94 2.85
C SER A 203 -5.13 -4.23 2.56
N PRO A 204 -5.70 -4.43 1.36
CA PRO A 204 -6.15 -5.75 0.91
C PRO A 204 -4.96 -6.65 0.58
N ARG A 205 -5.20 -7.96 0.47
CA ARG A 205 -4.20 -8.94 0.02
C ARG A 205 -3.82 -8.67 -1.43
N VAL A 206 -2.52 -8.53 -1.70
CA VAL A 206 -2.03 -8.08 -3.02
C VAL A 206 -1.75 -9.23 -3.98
N GLY A 207 -1.34 -10.39 -3.46
CA GLY A 207 -0.91 -11.50 -4.31
C GLY A 207 -1.03 -12.87 -3.65
N ASN A 208 -0.48 -13.88 -4.32
CA ASN A 208 -0.41 -15.24 -3.81
C ASN A 208 0.69 -15.41 -2.74
N LEU A 209 0.80 -16.63 -2.19
CA LEU A 209 1.78 -16.94 -1.15
C LEU A 209 3.21 -16.62 -1.57
N ALA A 210 3.60 -16.99 -2.80
CA ALA A 210 4.95 -16.71 -3.32
C ALA A 210 5.25 -15.20 -3.37
N PHE A 211 4.27 -14.37 -3.74
CA PHE A 211 4.40 -12.92 -3.67
C PHE A 211 4.53 -12.43 -2.22
N ALA A 212 3.64 -12.86 -1.32
CA ALA A 212 3.65 -12.44 0.07
C ALA A 212 4.96 -12.80 0.79
N GLU A 213 5.45 -14.04 0.61
CA GLU A 213 6.74 -14.49 1.13
C GLU A 213 7.90 -13.67 0.56
N PHE A 214 7.85 -13.35 -0.74
CA PHE A 214 8.88 -12.54 -1.38
C PHE A 214 8.96 -11.14 -0.77
N VAL A 215 7.83 -10.43 -0.65
CA VAL A 215 7.79 -9.08 -0.06
C VAL A 215 8.27 -9.12 1.39
N THR A 216 7.78 -10.10 2.17
CA THR A 216 8.20 -10.29 3.56
C THR A 216 9.69 -10.63 3.68
N ALA A 217 10.30 -11.31 2.69
CA ALA A 217 11.72 -11.63 2.74
C ALA A 217 12.64 -10.46 2.29
N GLN A 218 12.09 -9.40 1.68
CA GLN A 218 12.90 -8.26 1.24
C GLN A 218 13.42 -7.44 2.43
N ALA A 219 14.61 -6.85 2.26
CA ALA A 219 15.16 -5.91 3.22
C ALA A 219 14.35 -4.59 3.23
N GLY A 220 14.22 -4.00 4.41
CA GLY A 220 13.38 -2.85 4.70
C GLY A 220 12.29 -3.20 5.71
N ALA A 221 11.88 -2.23 6.50
CA ALA A 221 10.75 -2.38 7.39
C ALA A 221 9.45 -2.57 6.61
N GLU A 222 8.53 -3.30 7.22
CA GLU A 222 7.19 -3.53 6.70
C GLU A 222 6.20 -3.55 7.85
N TYR A 223 5.41 -2.48 7.95
CA TYR A 223 4.36 -2.32 8.95
C TYR A 223 3.01 -2.32 8.26
N ARG A 224 2.28 -3.44 8.37
CA ARG A 224 0.91 -3.59 7.87
C ARG A 224 -0.08 -3.48 9.01
N ALA A 225 -0.73 -2.32 9.10
CA ALA A 225 -1.76 -2.04 10.10
C ALA A 225 -3.15 -2.47 9.61
N THR A 226 -3.92 -3.11 10.50
CA THR A 226 -5.35 -3.43 10.33
C THR A 226 -6.12 -2.88 11.52
N HIS A 227 -7.41 -2.56 11.35
CA HIS A 227 -8.21 -1.95 12.41
C HIS A 227 -9.56 -2.63 12.58
N TYR A 228 -9.87 -3.01 13.84
CA TYR A 228 -11.16 -3.57 14.24
C TYR A 228 -11.65 -4.64 13.25
N ASP A 229 -12.91 -4.56 12.83
CA ASP A 229 -13.58 -5.44 11.89
C ASP A 229 -13.51 -4.97 10.41
N ASP A 230 -12.51 -4.15 10.06
CA ASP A 230 -12.30 -3.63 8.72
C ASP A 230 -12.41 -4.76 7.66
N PRO A 231 -13.34 -4.65 6.69
CA PRO A 231 -13.54 -5.67 5.66
C PRO A 231 -12.45 -5.74 4.59
N VAL A 232 -11.63 -4.71 4.41
CA VAL A 232 -10.69 -4.61 3.29
C VAL A 232 -9.51 -5.57 3.42
N PRO A 233 -8.83 -5.68 4.57
CA PRO A 233 -7.73 -6.63 4.73
C PRO A 233 -8.19 -8.09 4.73
N ARG A 234 -9.50 -8.34 4.77
CA ARG A 234 -10.09 -9.68 4.59
C ARG A 234 -10.22 -10.10 3.13
N LEU A 235 -9.91 -9.22 2.18
CA LEU A 235 -10.05 -9.46 0.75
C LEU A 235 -8.74 -9.28 0.00
N PRO A 236 -8.57 -9.95 -1.16
CA PRO A 236 -9.37 -11.07 -1.64
C PRO A 236 -9.28 -12.33 -0.74
N PRO A 237 -10.25 -13.26 -0.77
CA PRO A 237 -10.29 -14.42 0.12
C PRO A 237 -9.10 -15.38 -0.02
N ILE A 238 -8.71 -16.02 1.09
CA ILE A 238 -7.58 -16.96 1.17
C ILE A 238 -7.94 -18.29 0.51
N TRP A 239 -9.00 -18.95 0.98
CA TRP A 239 -9.36 -20.31 0.59
C TRP A 239 -9.77 -20.40 -0.88
N ALA A 240 -10.71 -19.54 -1.29
CA ALA A 240 -11.29 -19.62 -2.63
C ALA A 240 -10.34 -19.17 -3.74
N PHE A 241 -9.44 -18.23 -3.42
CA PHE A 241 -8.64 -17.55 -4.45
C PHE A 241 -7.13 -17.63 -4.19
N GLY A 242 -6.65 -18.10 -3.04
CA GLY A 242 -5.22 -18.25 -2.77
C GLY A 242 -4.48 -16.93 -2.70
N TYR A 243 -5.10 -15.91 -2.08
CA TYR A 243 -4.44 -14.66 -1.73
C TYR A 243 -3.93 -14.69 -0.30
N TYR A 244 -2.79 -14.06 -0.08
CA TYR A 244 -2.10 -14.08 1.21
C TYR A 244 -1.61 -12.67 1.54
N HIS A 245 -1.50 -12.38 2.84
CA HIS A 245 -0.92 -11.14 3.33
C HIS A 245 0.57 -11.31 3.57
N THR A 246 1.30 -10.20 3.58
CA THR A 246 2.64 -10.12 4.14
C THR A 246 2.61 -10.18 5.67
N SER A 247 3.76 -10.47 6.28
CA SER A 247 3.89 -10.69 7.72
C SER A 247 4.98 -9.81 8.36
N PRO A 248 4.77 -9.28 9.60
CA PRO A 248 3.60 -9.47 10.47
C PRO A 248 2.43 -8.50 10.20
N GLU A 249 1.29 -8.76 10.85
CA GLU A 249 0.18 -7.80 11.01
C GLU A 249 0.32 -7.04 12.33
N TYR A 250 -0.04 -5.76 12.33
CA TYR A 250 -0.22 -4.93 13.53
C TYR A 250 -1.70 -4.54 13.65
N TRP A 251 -2.45 -5.29 14.44
CA TRP A 251 -3.91 -5.17 14.54
C TRP A 251 -4.34 -4.27 15.69
N LEU A 252 -5.06 -3.21 15.34
CA LEU A 252 -5.70 -2.28 16.25
C LEU A 252 -7.07 -2.87 16.66
N ALA A 253 -7.04 -3.80 17.63
CA ALA A 253 -8.15 -4.73 17.88
C ALA A 253 -9.27 -4.17 18.78
N SER A 254 -8.91 -3.32 19.74
CA SER A 254 -9.81 -2.88 20.82
C SER A 254 -10.51 -1.55 20.53
N GLY A 255 -11.53 -1.22 21.32
CA GLY A 255 -12.21 0.08 21.26
C GLY A 255 -13.42 0.12 20.32
N PRO A 256 -14.05 1.28 20.14
CA PRO A 256 -15.03 1.49 19.07
C PRO A 256 -14.36 1.46 17.69
N ASN A 257 -15.14 1.22 16.63
CA ASN A 257 -14.65 1.26 15.24
C ASN A 257 -14.19 2.64 14.73
N THR A 258 -14.21 3.65 15.59
CA THR A 258 -13.68 5.00 15.35
C THR A 258 -12.51 5.34 16.28
N ASP A 259 -11.98 4.36 17.00
CA ASP A 259 -10.88 4.61 17.92
C ASP A 259 -9.60 4.96 17.14
N ILE A 260 -8.85 5.89 17.71
CA ILE A 260 -7.62 6.43 17.15
C ILE A 260 -6.48 6.43 18.17
N SER A 261 -6.79 6.07 19.43
CA SER A 261 -5.86 6.20 20.54
C SER A 261 -5.46 4.83 21.08
N TYR A 262 -4.51 4.21 20.38
CA TYR A 262 -3.92 2.93 20.80
C TYR A 262 -2.56 3.14 21.47
N THR A 263 -2.32 2.45 22.57
CA THR A 263 -0.98 2.25 23.15
C THR A 263 -0.30 1.04 22.53
N ILE A 264 1.04 0.94 22.60
CA ILE A 264 1.80 -0.20 22.06
C ILE A 264 1.27 -1.54 22.59
N SER A 265 0.89 -1.62 23.87
CA SER A 265 0.38 -2.85 24.49
C SER A 265 -1.03 -3.26 24.04
N GLU A 266 -1.77 -2.38 23.38
CA GLU A 266 -3.11 -2.65 22.84
C GLU A 266 -3.06 -3.09 21.37
N ILE A 267 -1.89 -3.04 20.73
CA ILE A 267 -1.69 -3.47 19.35
C ILE A 267 -1.30 -4.94 19.35
N GLU A 268 -2.14 -5.77 18.74
CA GLU A 268 -1.89 -7.20 18.61
C GLU A 268 -0.98 -7.47 17.40
N ILE A 269 0.05 -8.28 17.59
CA ILE A 269 0.99 -8.65 16.51
C ILE A 269 0.65 -10.05 16.03
N CYS A 270 0.30 -10.18 14.76
CA CYS A 270 -0.19 -11.43 14.19
C CYS A 270 0.75 -11.93 13.10
N PRO A 271 1.63 -12.90 13.40
CA PRO A 271 2.53 -13.46 12.42
C PRO A 271 1.82 -14.45 11.48
N GLY A 272 2.41 -14.70 10.32
CA GLY A 272 1.92 -15.63 9.31
C GLY A 272 1.15 -14.96 8.15
N TYR A 273 1.16 -15.63 7.00
CA TYR A 273 0.62 -15.11 5.74
C TYR A 273 -0.90 -15.31 5.57
N ALA A 274 -1.50 -16.16 6.42
CA ALA A 274 -2.91 -16.54 6.41
C ALA A 274 -3.47 -16.63 7.84
N ASN A 275 -2.95 -15.82 8.76
CA ASN A 275 -3.43 -15.80 10.15
C ASN A 275 -4.86 -15.25 10.20
N THR A 276 -5.80 -16.02 10.77
CA THR A 276 -7.21 -15.61 10.93
C THR A 276 -7.62 -15.45 12.39
N SER A 277 -6.64 -15.33 13.29
CA SER A 277 -6.88 -14.99 14.70
C SER A 277 -7.02 -13.48 14.93
N CYS A 278 -6.68 -12.66 13.93
CA CYS A 278 -6.77 -11.19 13.97
C CYS A 278 -7.80 -10.66 12.95
N ASN A 279 -7.55 -9.54 12.25
CA ASN A 279 -8.55 -8.90 11.39
C ASN A 279 -9.17 -9.87 10.35
N ALA A 280 -8.38 -10.77 9.78
CA ALA A 280 -8.86 -11.75 8.80
C ALA A 280 -9.95 -12.70 9.33
N GLY A 281 -10.07 -12.87 10.65
CA GLY A 281 -11.11 -13.66 11.32
C GLY A 281 -12.39 -12.90 11.66
N THR A 282 -12.47 -11.60 11.35
CA THR A 282 -13.61 -10.74 11.68
C THR A 282 -14.73 -10.82 10.64
N TYR A 283 -15.92 -10.35 11.03
CA TYR A 283 -17.15 -10.44 10.24
C TYR A 283 -17.75 -9.04 10.02
N GLY A 284 -18.73 -8.95 9.12
CA GLY A 284 -19.46 -7.71 8.86
C GLY A 284 -18.94 -6.93 7.66
N LEU A 285 -19.51 -5.74 7.46
CA LEU A 285 -19.12 -4.74 6.46
C LEU A 285 -18.91 -3.41 7.20
N ASP A 286 -17.92 -3.36 8.09
CA ASP A 286 -17.62 -2.17 8.86
C ASP A 286 -16.74 -1.21 8.05
N THR A 287 -17.36 -0.47 7.13
CA THR A 287 -16.66 0.55 6.35
C THR A 287 -16.23 1.74 7.20
N THR A 288 -16.79 1.90 8.40
CA THR A 288 -16.35 2.93 9.35
C THR A 288 -14.98 2.57 9.91
N ALA A 289 -14.78 1.32 10.37
CA ALA A 289 -13.48 0.83 10.83
C ALA A 289 -12.37 1.07 9.79
N HIS A 290 -12.68 0.87 8.50
CA HIS A 290 -11.74 1.12 7.42
C HIS A 290 -11.29 2.59 7.30
N SER A 291 -12.06 3.55 7.81
CA SER A 291 -11.73 4.98 7.71
C SER A 291 -10.91 5.48 8.90
N TYR A 292 -10.55 4.64 9.86
CA TYR A 292 -9.79 5.04 11.05
C TYR A 292 -8.54 4.19 11.25
N TYR A 293 -7.38 4.84 11.30
CA TYR A 293 -6.07 4.24 11.53
C TYR A 293 -5.19 5.24 12.30
N PHE A 294 -5.23 5.21 13.64
CA PHE A 294 -4.65 6.24 14.53
C PHE A 294 -5.16 7.68 14.33
N GLN A 295 -5.97 7.90 13.30
CA GLN A 295 -6.65 9.13 12.92
C GLN A 295 -7.69 8.79 11.84
N TYR A 296 -8.51 9.75 11.44
CA TYR A 296 -9.38 9.61 10.28
C TYR A 296 -8.58 9.62 8.97
N MET A 297 -8.92 8.73 8.05
CA MET A 297 -8.28 8.59 6.74
C MET A 297 -8.97 9.49 5.72
N GLY A 298 -8.49 10.72 5.62
CA GLY A 298 -8.98 11.72 4.70
C GLY A 298 -8.37 13.09 4.99
N CYS A 299 -8.76 14.11 4.22
CA CYS A 299 -8.26 15.47 4.39
C CYS A 299 -9.28 16.47 4.92
N ASP A 300 -10.52 16.03 5.13
CA ASP A 300 -11.63 16.83 5.65
C ASP A 300 -12.40 15.98 6.66
N THR A 301 -12.67 16.53 7.85
CA THR A 301 -13.43 15.87 8.92
C THR A 301 -14.91 16.23 8.90
N ASP A 302 -15.31 17.22 8.07
CA ASP A 302 -16.69 17.69 7.92
C ASP A 302 -17.52 16.85 6.93
N ASP A 303 -16.91 15.89 6.24
CA ASP A 303 -17.67 14.85 5.58
C ASP A 303 -18.11 13.83 6.63
N ASP A 304 -19.21 14.14 7.31
CA ASP A 304 -20.11 13.19 7.98
C ASP A 304 -20.73 12.23 6.94
N SER A 305 -19.93 11.76 5.96
CA SER A 305 -20.23 10.72 5.00
C SER A 305 -20.03 9.36 5.65
N THR A 306 -20.77 9.13 6.74
CA THR A 306 -21.40 7.82 6.89
C THR A 306 -22.26 7.48 5.65
N ASP A 307 -22.64 8.48 4.85
CA ASP A 307 -23.09 8.39 3.46
C ASP A 307 -22.02 8.84 2.44
N ILE A 308 -21.20 7.90 1.95
CA ILE A 308 -20.41 8.06 0.72
C ILE A 308 -21.37 8.54 -0.40
N GLN A 309 -21.28 9.81 -0.77
CA GLN A 309 -22.17 10.40 -1.78
C GLN A 309 -21.98 9.72 -3.15
N VAL A 310 -22.99 8.94 -3.55
CA VAL A 310 -23.15 8.43 -4.91
C VAL A 310 -23.41 9.62 -5.83
N LYS A 311 -22.38 10.13 -6.51
CA LYS A 311 -22.60 11.01 -7.66
C LYS A 311 -23.15 10.17 -8.81
N GLU A 312 -24.45 10.31 -9.06
CA GLU A 312 -25.13 9.80 -10.25
C GLU A 312 -24.29 10.08 -11.52
N LYS A 313 -24.02 9.02 -12.30
CA LYS A 313 -23.30 9.11 -13.58
C LYS A 313 -24.08 9.97 -14.58
N ARG A 314 -23.35 10.89 -15.22
CA ARG A 314 -23.73 11.55 -16.48
C ARG A 314 -23.71 10.54 -17.65
N GLY A 315 -24.79 10.58 -18.45
CA GLY A 315 -24.75 10.38 -19.90
C GLY A 315 -24.95 8.95 -20.40
N GLY A 316 -26.20 8.58 -20.66
CA GLY A 316 -26.58 7.35 -21.34
C GLY A 316 -26.28 7.38 -22.85
N GLY A 317 -25.77 6.27 -23.37
CA GLY A 317 -25.76 5.95 -24.80
C GLY A 317 -27.01 5.17 -25.19
N GLU A 318 -27.54 5.41 -26.39
CA GLU A 318 -28.82 4.89 -26.91
C GLU A 318 -28.81 3.40 -27.33
N ASP A 319 -27.89 2.59 -26.80
CA ASP A 319 -28.00 1.12 -26.73
C ASP A 319 -27.64 0.56 -25.33
N GLY A 320 -27.52 1.46 -24.34
CA GLY A 320 -26.53 1.43 -23.28
C GLY A 320 -26.75 0.46 -22.13
N SER A 321 -26.07 -0.68 -22.19
CA SER A 321 -25.70 -1.44 -20.99
C SER A 321 -24.26 -1.96 -21.08
N PRO A 322 -23.34 -1.51 -20.19
CA PRO A 322 -22.07 -2.18 -19.95
C PRO A 322 -22.25 -3.33 -18.95
N LEU A 323 -21.61 -4.48 -19.23
CA LEU A 323 -21.67 -5.75 -18.50
C LEU A 323 -20.99 -5.76 -17.10
N TRP A 324 -20.65 -4.61 -16.52
CA TRP A 324 -19.78 -4.55 -15.34
C TRP A 324 -20.11 -3.46 -14.31
N ALA A 325 -21.32 -2.87 -14.35
CA ALA A 325 -21.82 -2.03 -13.26
C ALA A 325 -22.89 -2.82 -12.50
N ARG A 326 -22.49 -3.54 -11.44
CA ARG A 326 -23.41 -4.18 -10.50
C ARG A 326 -23.65 -3.27 -9.31
N ASP A 327 -24.23 -2.11 -9.59
CA ASP A 327 -24.85 -1.23 -8.58
C ASP A 327 -26.07 -1.88 -7.88
N ASP A 328 -26.29 -3.21 -8.02
CA ASP A 328 -27.49 -3.95 -7.58
C ASP A 328 -27.33 -4.72 -6.25
N VAL A 329 -26.12 -4.90 -5.73
CA VAL A 329 -25.90 -5.69 -4.49
C VAL A 329 -26.28 -4.84 -3.27
N SER A 330 -27.10 -5.36 -2.36
CA SER A 330 -27.44 -4.64 -1.11
C SER A 330 -26.33 -4.76 -0.04
N ASN A 331 -26.29 -3.86 0.95
CA ASN A 331 -25.32 -3.99 2.07
C ASN A 331 -25.50 -5.31 2.85
N ALA A 332 -26.74 -5.81 2.96
CA ALA A 332 -27.01 -7.09 3.60
C ALA A 332 -26.43 -8.26 2.79
N GLU A 333 -26.60 -8.23 1.47
CA GLU A 333 -26.05 -9.23 0.56
C GLU A 333 -24.52 -9.18 0.53
N LEU A 334 -23.93 -7.99 0.47
CA LEU A 334 -22.48 -7.81 0.50
C LEU A 334 -21.90 -8.31 1.84
N THR A 335 -22.52 -7.95 2.96
CA THR A 335 -22.14 -8.45 4.29
C THR A 335 -22.19 -9.98 4.35
N GLN A 336 -23.25 -10.59 3.81
CA GLN A 336 -23.37 -12.04 3.78
C GLN A 336 -22.25 -12.69 2.94
N ARG A 337 -21.94 -12.11 1.78
CA ARG A 337 -20.84 -12.59 0.92
C ARG A 337 -19.49 -12.52 1.64
N LEU A 338 -19.19 -11.41 2.30
CA LEU A 338 -17.96 -11.25 3.09
C LEU A 338 -17.89 -12.25 4.24
N ASN A 339 -18.99 -12.42 4.98
CA ASN A 339 -19.04 -13.38 6.09
C ASN A 339 -18.84 -14.83 5.62
N ASN A 340 -19.35 -15.18 4.44
CA ASN A 340 -19.11 -16.51 3.86
C ASN A 340 -17.62 -16.70 3.55
N TYR A 341 -16.96 -15.69 2.95
CA TYR A 341 -15.51 -15.76 2.71
C TYR A 341 -14.71 -15.90 4.02
N THR A 342 -15.00 -15.08 5.04
CA THR A 342 -14.37 -15.22 6.36
C THR A 342 -14.54 -16.63 6.93
N THR A 343 -15.76 -17.18 6.87
CA THR A 343 -16.06 -18.52 7.42
C THR A 343 -15.20 -19.59 6.75
N GLU A 344 -15.11 -19.58 5.42
CA GLU A 344 -14.30 -20.54 4.67
C GLU A 344 -12.80 -20.34 4.90
N ASP A 345 -12.33 -19.10 5.01
CA ASP A 345 -10.93 -18.78 5.30
C ASP A 345 -10.53 -19.30 6.69
N ILE A 346 -11.37 -19.12 7.73
CA ILE A 346 -11.13 -19.66 9.07
C ILE A 346 -11.11 -21.20 9.06
N ALA A 347 -12.05 -21.83 8.33
CA ALA A 347 -12.08 -23.29 8.23
C ALA A 347 -10.81 -23.83 7.56
N TYR A 348 -10.39 -23.20 6.46
CA TYR A 348 -9.19 -23.56 5.71
C TYR A 348 -7.91 -23.40 6.55
N THR A 349 -7.76 -22.32 7.29
CA THR A 349 -6.56 -22.09 8.12
C THR A 349 -6.50 -23.03 9.32
N LYS A 350 -7.66 -23.44 9.86
CA LYS A 350 -7.76 -24.50 10.87
C LYS A 350 -7.33 -25.85 10.31
N GLU A 351 -7.73 -26.21 9.08
CA GLU A 351 -7.27 -27.44 8.41
C GLU A 351 -5.75 -27.45 8.15
N LEU A 352 -5.16 -26.28 7.88
CA LEU A 352 -3.71 -26.12 7.71
C LEU A 352 -2.93 -26.05 9.03
N GLY A 353 -3.60 -25.95 10.18
CA GLY A 353 -2.96 -25.83 11.50
C GLY A 353 -2.25 -24.49 11.75
N ILE A 354 -2.60 -23.44 11.00
CA ILE A 354 -1.88 -22.13 11.02
C ILE A 354 -2.12 -21.33 12.30
N ASN A 355 -3.25 -21.54 12.99
CA ASN A 355 -3.64 -20.76 14.18
C ASN A 355 -3.55 -21.55 15.50
N GLY A 356 -2.86 -22.70 15.51
CA GLY A 356 -2.85 -23.61 16.66
C GLY A 356 -4.14 -24.42 16.80
N SER A 357 -4.06 -25.63 17.34
CA SER A 357 -5.22 -26.43 17.71
C SER A 357 -5.81 -25.89 19.02
N GLU A 358 -7.13 -25.65 19.04
CA GLU A 358 -7.94 -25.29 20.22
C GLU A 358 -7.58 -26.06 21.50
#